data_AF-A0A952UPH4-F1
#
_entry.id   AF-A0A952UPH4-F1
#
_cell.length_a   1.000
_cell.length_b   1.000
_cell.length_c   1.000
_cell.angle_alpha   90.00
_cell.angle_beta   90.00
_cell.angle_gamma   90.00
#
_symmetry.space_group_name_H-M   'P 1'
#
loop_
_entity.id
_entity.type
_entity.pdbx_description
1 polymer ?
#
loop_
_entity_poly.entity_id
_entity_poly.type
_entity_poly.pdbx_seq_one_letter_code
_entity_poly.pdbx_strand_id
1 'polypeptide(L)'
;MSATGRVRAVLPCLRVNVDLTSVMPWVQQLSFGAVAGFVAGFALKKVGKFVALAVGVLFVVIQLLAWSGYLSVDWGRIQASVDPLLEPTRLEQLWQGLLAMLTYNLPFGAAFVTALVIGLRRG
;
A
#
# COMPACT_ATOMS: atom_id res chain seq x y z
N MET A 1 5.57 60.92 24.89
CA MET A 1 6.15 59.96 25.86
C MET A 1 5.43 58.63 25.66
N SER A 2 6.17 57.64 25.17
CA SER A 2 5.67 56.35 24.70
C SER A 2 5.44 55.39 25.86
N ALA A 3 4.24 54.80 25.97
CA ALA A 3 3.94 53.71 26.89
C ALA A 3 3.80 52.41 26.10
N THR A 4 4.93 51.77 25.82
CA THR A 4 5.04 50.40 25.33
C THR A 4 5.21 49.45 26.52
N GLY A 5 4.40 48.40 26.60
CA GLY A 5 4.62 47.27 27.53
C GLY A 5 3.29 46.73 28.06
N ARG A 6 2.98 45.44 28.03
CA ARG A 6 3.74 44.20 27.82
C ARG A 6 2.78 43.18 27.25
N VAL A 7 3.19 42.49 26.18
CA VAL A 7 2.56 41.24 25.76
C VAL A 7 2.95 40.19 26.82
N ARG A 8 2.01 39.81 27.69
CA ARG A 8 2.24 38.82 28.73
C ARG A 8 2.22 37.44 28.08
N ALA A 9 3.39 36.83 27.95
CA ALA A 9 3.56 35.46 27.50
C ALA A 9 2.85 34.49 28.47
N VAL A 10 1.76 33.88 28.00
CA VAL A 10 0.99 32.86 28.72
C VAL A 10 1.25 31.51 28.06
N LEU A 11 2.45 30.94 28.20
CA LEU A 11 2.71 29.50 27.97
C LEU A 11 4.15 29.10 28.38
N PRO A 12 4.44 28.91 29.69
CA PRO A 12 5.70 28.32 30.16
C PRO A 12 5.69 26.77 30.23
N CYS A 13 4.61 26.07 29.85
CA CYS A 13 4.48 24.62 30.07
C CYS A 13 4.83 23.72 28.87
N LEU A 14 5.26 24.26 27.73
CA LEU A 14 5.55 23.46 26.54
C LEU A 14 7.06 23.33 26.27
N ARG A 15 7.79 22.76 27.24
CA ARG A 15 9.14 22.24 27.00
C ARG A 15 9.02 20.73 26.74
N VAL A 16 8.71 20.37 25.49
CA VAL A 16 8.84 18.98 25.03
C VAL A 16 10.33 18.71 24.85
N ASN A 17 10.96 18.08 25.85
CA ASN A 17 12.32 17.58 25.71
C ASN A 17 12.25 16.25 24.95
N VAL A 18 12.43 16.29 23.64
CA VAL A 18 12.51 15.09 22.81
C VAL A 18 13.91 14.51 23.00
N ASP A 19 14.05 13.62 23.97
CA ASP A 19 15.31 12.89 24.14
C ASP A 19 15.49 11.93 22.97
N LEU A 20 16.59 12.07 22.23
CA LEU A 20 16.92 11.24 21.05
C LEU A 20 16.88 9.75 21.38
N THR A 21 17.29 9.37 22.59
CA THR A 21 17.26 8.00 23.12
C THR A 21 15.84 7.41 23.22
N SER A 22 14.82 8.24 23.41
CA SER A 22 13.42 7.80 23.45
C SER A 22 12.80 7.60 22.06
N VAL A 23 13.22 8.41 21.08
CA VAL A 23 12.68 8.40 19.70
C VAL A 23 13.44 7.47 18.77
N MET A 24 14.69 7.14 19.09
CA MET A 24 15.53 6.23 18.30
C MET A 24 14.84 4.91 17.89
N PRO A 25 14.18 4.16 18.81
CA PRO A 25 13.51 2.91 18.43
C PRO A 25 12.32 3.12 17.49
N TRP A 26 11.59 4.23 17.63
CA TRP A 26 10.47 4.58 16.75
C TRP A 26 10.95 5.00 15.36
N VAL A 27 12.00 5.81 15.29
CA VAL A 27 12.62 6.25 14.03
C VAL A 27 13.15 5.06 13.23
N GLN A 28 13.74 4.07 13.90
CA GLN A 28 14.22 2.85 13.24
C GLN A 28 13.06 2.05 12.62
N GLN A 29 11.95 1.87 13.33
CA GLN A 29 10.79 1.14 12.82
C GLN A 29 10.09 1.89 11.67
N LEU A 30 9.91 3.21 11.79
CA LEU A 30 9.34 4.03 10.72
C LEU A 30 10.21 4.03 9.46
N SER A 31 11.52 4.20 9.61
CA SER A 31 12.44 4.25 8.45
C SER A 31 12.48 2.92 7.72
N PHE A 32 12.52 1.80 8.43
CA PHE A 32 12.44 0.47 7.82
C PHE A 32 11.11 0.27 7.09
N GLY A 33 9.98 0.63 7.70
CA GLY A 33 8.66 0.57 7.07
C GLY A 33 8.56 1.44 5.82
N ALA A 34 9.09 2.65 5.88
CA ALA A 34 9.11 3.55 4.73
C ALA A 34 9.94 3.00 3.56
N VAL A 35 11.15 2.50 3.82
CA VAL A 35 12.01 1.92 2.77
C VAL A 35 11.35 0.67 2.17
N ALA A 36 10.87 -0.23 3.02
CA ALA A 36 10.17 -1.44 2.58
C ALA A 36 8.93 -1.11 1.75
N GLY A 37 8.11 -0.15 2.21
CA GLY A 37 6.93 0.31 1.51
C GLY A 37 7.26 0.89 0.14
N PHE A 38 8.24 1.79 0.07
CA PHE A 38 8.66 2.41 -1.19
C PHE A 38 9.14 1.37 -2.21
N VAL A 39 10.02 0.45 -1.81
CA VAL A 39 10.55 -0.60 -2.69
C VAL A 39 9.43 -1.54 -3.14
N ALA A 40 8.56 -1.98 -2.22
CA ALA A 40 7.42 -2.82 -2.53
C ALA A 40 6.48 -2.13 -3.54
N GLY A 41 6.15 -0.86 -3.32
CA GLY A 41 5.30 -0.09 -4.23
C GLY A 41 5.93 0.11 -5.61
N PHE A 42 7.23 0.43 -5.67
CA PHE A 42 7.94 0.58 -6.94
C PHE A 42 7.97 -0.73 -7.73
N ALA A 43 8.30 -1.84 -7.08
CA ALA A 43 8.32 -3.17 -7.68
C ALA A 43 6.92 -3.59 -8.17
N LEU A 44 5.89 -3.37 -7.33
CA LEU A 44 4.51 -3.70 -7.66
C LEU A 44 4.04 -3.02 -8.94
N LYS A 45 4.41 -1.75 -9.16
CA LYS A 45 4.04 -1.06 -10.41
C LYS A 45 4.79 -1.56 -11.63
N LYS A 46 6.09 -1.84 -11.50
CA LYS A 46 6.89 -2.37 -12.61
C LYS A 46 6.36 -3.73 -13.04
N VAL A 47 6.21 -4.66 -12.09
CA VAL A 47 5.64 -5.99 -12.35
C VAL A 47 4.19 -5.89 -12.84
N GLY A 48 3.39 -5.03 -12.22
CA GLY A 48 1.98 -4.82 -12.61
C GLY A 48 1.83 -4.37 -14.06
N LYS A 49 2.70 -3.49 -14.57
CA LYS A 49 2.71 -3.09 -15.98
C LYS A 49 2.98 -4.28 -16.92
N PHE A 50 3.95 -5.13 -16.58
CA PHE A 50 4.26 -6.33 -17.37
C PHE A 50 3.12 -7.35 -17.34
N VAL A 51 2.57 -7.63 -16.15
CA VAL A 51 1.43 -8.55 -15.99
C VAL A 51 0.20 -8.04 -16.74
N ALA A 52 -0.13 -6.75 -16.61
CA ALA A 52 -1.26 -6.15 -17.30
C ALA A 52 -1.11 -6.25 -18.83
N LEU A 53 0.09 -6.00 -19.36
CA LEU A 53 0.37 -6.15 -20.79
C LEU A 53 0.26 -7.61 -21.24
N ALA A 54 0.85 -8.54 -20.48
CA ALA A 54 0.77 -9.97 -20.79
C ALA A 54 -0.68 -10.49 -20.80
N VAL A 55 -1.47 -10.12 -19.79
CA VAL A 55 -2.89 -10.50 -19.69
C VAL A 55 -3.70 -9.87 -20.83
N GLY A 56 -3.46 -8.60 -21.16
CA GLY A 56 -4.13 -7.91 -22.26
C GLY A 56 -3.84 -8.54 -23.62
N VAL A 57 -2.57 -8.85 -23.90
CA VAL A 57 -2.17 -9.55 -25.13
C VAL A 57 -2.79 -10.94 -25.18
N LEU A 58 -2.72 -11.70 -24.08
CA LEU A 58 -3.34 -13.02 -23.99
C LEU A 58 -4.84 -12.95 -24.28
N PHE A 59 -5.53 -11.94 -23.74
CA PHE A 59 -6.95 -11.73 -23.98
C PHE A 59 -7.24 -11.50 -25.48
N VAL A 60 -6.49 -10.63 -26.15
CA VAL A 60 -6.67 -10.39 -27.61
C VAL A 60 -6.45 -11.68 -28.41
N VAL A 61 -5.41 -12.44 -28.09
CA VAL A 61 -5.13 -13.73 -28.77
C VAL A 61 -6.29 -14.70 -28.60
N ILE A 62 -6.82 -14.86 -27.38
CA ILE A 62 -7.98 -15.73 -27.12
C ILE A 62 -9.19 -15.28 -27.95
N GLN A 63 -9.45 -13.97 -28.04
CA GLN A 63 -10.59 -13.46 -28.80
C GLN A 63 -10.46 -13.71 -30.31
N LEU A 64 -9.26 -13.57 -30.87
CA LEU A 64 -9.01 -13.88 -32.29
C LEU A 64 -9.19 -15.37 -32.59
N LEU A 65 -8.72 -16.24 -31.68
CA LEU A 65 -8.89 -17.70 -31.79
C LEU A 65 -10.36 -18.12 -31.63
N ALA A 66 -11.11 -17.46 -30.75
CA ALA A 66 -12.54 -17.68 -30.59
C ALA A 66 -13.31 -17.24 -31.84
N TRP A 67 -12.98 -16.07 -32.40
CA TRP A 67 -13.64 -15.55 -33.61
C TRP A 67 -13.42 -16.43 -34.85
N SER A 68 -12.22 -17.01 -34.97
CA SER A 68 -11.87 -17.92 -36.06
C SER A 68 -12.41 -19.35 -35.87
N GLY A 69 -13.14 -19.63 -34.77
CA GLY A 69 -13.79 -20.91 -34.50
C GLY A 69 -12.86 -22.02 -34.04
N TYR A 70 -11.57 -21.72 -33.78
CA TYR A 70 -10.61 -22.70 -33.29
C TYR A 70 -10.75 -22.99 -31.78
N LEU A 71 -11.31 -22.05 -31.01
CA LEU A 71 -11.38 -22.14 -29.55
C LEU A 71 -12.81 -21.89 -29.05
N SER A 72 -13.39 -22.86 -28.33
CA SER A 72 -14.67 -22.69 -27.61
C SER A 72 -14.37 -22.42 -26.13
N VAL A 73 -14.84 -21.28 -25.61
CA VAL A 73 -14.59 -20.85 -24.23
C VAL A 73 -15.69 -21.38 -23.31
N ASP A 74 -15.34 -22.33 -22.44
CA ASP A 74 -16.23 -22.82 -21.39
C ASP A 74 -16.18 -21.90 -20.17
N TRP A 75 -17.12 -20.96 -20.12
CA TRP A 75 -17.27 -20.02 -19.02
C TRP A 75 -17.66 -20.69 -17.70
N GLY A 76 -18.37 -21.82 -17.73
CA GLY A 76 -18.79 -22.52 -16.52
C GLY A 76 -17.61 -23.12 -15.77
N ARG A 77 -16.67 -23.74 -16.49
CA ARG A 77 -15.44 -24.28 -15.89
C ARG A 77 -14.51 -23.18 -15.39
N ILE A 78 -14.41 -22.06 -16.12
CA ILE A 78 -13.65 -20.90 -15.68
C ILE A 78 -14.24 -20.38 -14.36
N GLN A 79 -15.55 -20.11 -14.34
CA GLN A 79 -16.24 -19.60 -13.17
C GLN A 79 -16.03 -20.48 -11.93
N ALA A 80 -16.21 -21.81 -12.06
CA ALA A 80 -15.98 -22.74 -10.96
C ALA A 80 -14.54 -22.72 -10.40
N SER A 81 -13.56 -22.28 -11.20
CA SER A 81 -12.16 -22.16 -10.79
C SER A 81 -11.84 -20.81 -10.16
N VAL A 82 -12.44 -19.71 -10.63
CA VAL A 82 -12.20 -18.35 -10.10
C VAL A 82 -13.10 -17.97 -8.92
N ASP A 83 -14.35 -18.46 -8.86
CA ASP A 83 -15.27 -18.14 -7.77
C ASP A 83 -14.69 -18.38 -6.37
N PRO A 84 -14.04 -19.53 -6.05
CA PRO A 84 -13.47 -19.75 -4.72
C PRO A 84 -12.26 -18.85 -4.42
N LEU A 85 -11.57 -18.35 -5.45
CA LEU A 85 -10.45 -17.40 -5.29
C LEU A 85 -10.96 -15.98 -5.02
N LEU A 86 -12.12 -15.62 -5.59
CA LEU A 86 -12.75 -14.31 -5.46
C LEU A 86 -13.80 -14.26 -4.35
N GLU A 87 -13.93 -15.34 -3.58
CA GLU A 87 -14.94 -15.45 -2.55
C GLU A 87 -14.75 -14.35 -1.49
N PRO A 88 -15.80 -13.57 -1.16
CA PRO A 88 -15.68 -12.41 -0.27
C PRO A 88 -15.01 -12.75 1.06
N THR A 89 -15.35 -13.91 1.63
CA THR A 89 -14.77 -14.41 2.89
C THR A 89 -13.25 -14.59 2.80
N ARG A 90 -12.74 -15.08 1.68
CA ARG A 90 -11.29 -15.27 1.46
C ARG A 90 -10.60 -13.93 1.30
N LEU A 91 -11.20 -13.01 0.54
CA LEU A 91 -10.68 -11.66 0.36
C LEU A 91 -10.65 -10.89 1.68
N GLU A 92 -11.70 -11.02 2.50
CA GLU A 92 -11.76 -10.44 3.84
C GLU A 92 -10.70 -11.04 4.76
N GLN A 93 -10.48 -12.35 4.75
CA GLN A 93 -9.40 -12.98 5.53
C GLN A 93 -8.01 -12.47 5.11
N LEU A 94 -7.76 -12.33 3.82
CA LEU A 94 -6.50 -11.77 3.31
C LEU A 94 -6.33 -10.31 3.71
N TRP A 95 -7.41 -9.52 3.59
CA TRP A 95 -7.42 -8.11 3.98
C TRP A 95 -7.21 -7.93 5.49
N GLN A 96 -7.89 -8.72 6.31
CA GLN A 96 -7.73 -8.72 7.75
C GLN A 96 -6.34 -9.19 8.16
N GLY A 97 -5.75 -10.19 7.49
CA GLY A 97 -4.38 -10.62 7.75
C GLY A 97 -3.34 -9.55 7.43
N LEU A 98 -3.50 -8.88 6.28
CA LEU A 98 -2.68 -7.73 5.88
C LEU A 98 -2.83 -6.57 6.88
N LEU A 99 -4.07 -6.18 7.18
CA LEU A 99 -4.33 -5.13 8.16
C LEU A 99 -3.85 -5.51 9.55
N ALA A 100 -3.99 -6.77 9.99
CA ALA A 100 -3.49 -7.21 11.28
C ALA A 100 -1.97 -7.03 11.35
N MET A 101 -1.22 -7.43 10.31
CA MET A 101 0.23 -7.21 10.26
C MET A 101 0.61 -5.72 10.29
N LEU A 102 -0.16 -4.89 9.56
CA LEU A 102 0.09 -3.46 9.42
C LEU A 102 -0.30 -2.66 10.68
N THR A 103 -1.37 -3.08 11.35
CA THR A 103 -1.95 -2.41 12.53
C THR A 103 -1.36 -2.95 13.83
N TYR A 104 -0.77 -4.16 13.84
CA TYR A 104 0.00 -4.70 14.96
C TYR A 104 1.19 -3.81 15.33
N ASN A 105 1.75 -3.09 14.35
CA ASN A 105 2.71 -2.02 14.57
C ASN A 105 2.26 -0.77 13.78
N LEU A 106 1.25 -0.08 14.32
CA LEU A 106 0.69 1.15 13.75
C LEU A 106 1.74 2.15 13.21
N PRO A 107 2.83 2.51 13.93
CA PRO A 107 3.82 3.44 13.40
C PRO A 107 4.56 2.88 12.18
N PHE A 108 4.88 1.58 12.14
CA PHE A 108 5.41 0.92 10.95
C PHE A 108 4.40 0.90 9.80
N GLY A 109 3.15 0.51 10.07
CA GLY A 109 2.09 0.41 9.06
C GLY A 109 1.79 1.73 8.37
N ALA A 110 1.71 2.83 9.14
CA ALA A 110 1.52 4.16 8.61
C ALA A 110 2.68 4.60 7.69
N ALA A 111 3.93 4.38 8.11
CA ALA A 111 5.10 4.68 7.30
C ALA A 111 5.17 3.82 6.03
N PHE A 112 4.82 2.53 6.13
CA PHE A 112 4.80 1.61 5.01
C PHE A 112 3.75 1.99 3.96
N VAL A 113 2.49 2.25 4.35
CA VAL A 113 1.42 2.60 3.40
C VAL A 113 1.73 3.90 2.67
N THR A 114 2.15 4.93 3.42
CA THR A 114 2.50 6.23 2.83
C THR A 114 3.62 6.10 1.82
N ALA A 115 4.70 5.38 2.18
CA ALA A 115 5.81 5.15 1.28
C ALA A 115 5.46 4.21 0.11
N LEU A 116 4.59 3.22 0.31
CA LEU A 116 4.09 2.33 -0.74
C LEU A 116 3.30 3.09 -1.80
N VAL A 117 2.40 3.98 -1.38
CA VAL A 117 1.65 4.85 -2.32
C VAL A 117 2.62 5.75 -3.10
N ILE A 118 3.64 6.29 -2.43
CA ILE A 118 4.68 7.10 -3.09
C ILE A 118 5.49 6.25 -4.08
N GLY A 119 5.89 5.04 -3.71
CA GLY A 119 6.61 4.09 -4.56
C GLY A 119 5.80 3.70 -5.79
N LEU A 120 4.51 3.40 -5.60
CA LEU A 120 3.55 3.17 -6.68
C LEU A 120 3.37 4.40 -7.59
N ARG A 121 3.45 5.63 -7.07
CA ARG A 121 3.41 6.81 -7.95
C ARG A 121 4.69 6.92 -8.80
N ARG A 122 5.84 6.58 -8.23
CA ARG A 122 7.16 6.74 -8.87
C ARG A 122 7.56 5.62 -9.83
N GLY A 123 7.07 4.38 -9.63
CA GLY A 123 7.32 3.22 -10.53
C GLY A 123 6.65 3.32 -11.90
#